data_AF-A0A484KF73-F1
#
_entry.id   AF-A0A484KF73-F1
#
_cell.length_a   1.000
_cell.length_b   1.000
_cell.length_c   1.000
_cell.angle_alpha   90.00
_cell.angle_beta   90.00
_cell.angle_gamma   90.00
#
_symmetry.space_group_name_H-M   'P 1'
#
loop_
_entity.id
_entity.type
_entity.pdbx_description
1 polymer ?
#
loop_
_entity_poly.entity_id
_entity_poly.type
_entity_poly.pdbx_seq_one_letter_code
_entity_poly.pdbx_strand_id
1 'polypeptide(L)'
;MALILRSQADELIRLSGLAGAMKTEISQLKEENGRLLDEVSEAKREVAEKEETFPGRAAAWVEENKAEAARVMTATPETTMESFRLLYREPEGKKMITAIGSFGFKSGQKKDKIASHQVLLRRDPNFSAASYGLAPIPEEEPTPPFPLD
;
A
#
# COMPACT_ATOMS: atom_id res chain seq x y z
N MET A 1 -56.03 57.32 25.22
CA MET A 1 -54.71 57.21 25.90
C MET A 1 -54.55 55.91 26.69
N ALA A 2 -55.45 55.55 27.62
CA ALA A 2 -55.30 54.36 28.46
C ALA A 2 -55.16 53.02 27.71
N LEU A 3 -55.90 52.80 26.62
CA LEU A 3 -55.81 51.57 25.82
C LEU A 3 -54.46 51.39 25.10
N ILE A 4 -53.86 52.50 24.64
CA ILE A 4 -52.56 52.50 23.94
C ILE A 4 -51.43 52.21 24.93
N LEU A 5 -51.48 52.80 26.13
CA LEU A 5 -50.49 52.55 27.18
C LEU A 5 -50.54 51.10 27.65
N ARG A 6 -51.74 50.50 27.73
CA ARG A 6 -51.90 49.08 28.08
C ARG A 6 -51.30 48.17 27.02
N SER A 7 -51.57 48.40 25.73
CA SER A 7 -50.99 47.58 24.67
C SER A 7 -49.47 47.71 24.59
N GLN A 8 -48.91 48.89 24.87
CA GLN A 8 -47.46 49.10 24.94
C GLN A 8 -46.83 48.36 26.12
N ALA A 9 -47.50 48.33 27.27
CA ALA A 9 -47.03 47.57 28.43
C ALA A 9 -47.03 46.06 28.16
N ASP A 10 -48.10 45.53 27.55
CA ASP A 10 -48.20 44.12 27.19
C ASP A 10 -47.09 43.71 26.18
N GLU A 11 -46.81 44.56 25.19
CA GLU A 11 -45.73 44.31 24.22
C GLU A 11 -44.33 44.37 24.86
N LEU A 12 -44.09 45.27 25.82
CA LEU A 12 -42.83 45.31 26.58
C LEU A 12 -42.62 44.05 27.42
N ILE A 13 -43.68 43.53 28.05
CA ILE A 13 -43.63 42.27 28.80
C ILE A 13 -43.27 41.11 27.85
N ARG A 14 -43.90 41.07 26.67
CA ARG A 14 -43.62 40.06 25.64
C ARG A 14 -42.17 40.11 25.15
N LEU A 15 -41.68 41.31 24.83
CA LEU A 15 -40.30 41.51 24.38
C LEU A 15 -39.28 41.19 25.48
N SER A 16 -39.59 41.51 26.74
CA SER A 16 -38.75 41.14 27.89
C SER A 16 -38.66 39.63 28.07
N GLY A 17 -39.78 38.92 27.93
CA GLY A 17 -39.81 37.45 27.96
C GLY A 17 -38.98 36.82 26.83
N LEU A 18 -39.11 37.33 25.60
CA LEU A 18 -38.31 36.88 24.46
C LEU A 18 -36.82 37.15 24.66
N ALA A 19 -36.43 38.32 25.16
CA ALA A 19 -35.04 38.65 25.45
C ALA A 19 -34.45 37.71 26.52
N GLY A 20 -35.25 37.33 27.52
CA GLY A 20 -34.87 36.33 28.53
C GLY A 20 -34.62 34.95 27.91
N ALA A 21 -35.55 34.47 27.08
CA ALA A 21 -35.42 33.18 26.39
C ALA A 21 -34.22 33.15 25.42
N MET A 22 -34.00 34.22 24.66
CA MET A 22 -32.82 34.36 23.80
C MET A 22 -31.52 34.34 24.61
N LYS A 23 -31.49 34.98 25.78
CA LYS A 23 -30.30 34.96 26.65
C LYS A 23 -29.98 33.54 27.13
N THR A 24 -31.00 32.75 27.50
CA THR A 24 -30.79 31.36 27.92
C THR A 24 -30.30 30.48 26.77
N GLU A 25 -30.87 30.65 25.57
CA GLU A 25 -30.45 29.90 24.37
C GLU A 25 -29.02 30.24 23.96
N ILE A 26 -28.63 31.53 24.00
CA ILE A 26 -27.25 31.96 23.73
C ILE A 26 -26.26 31.33 24.73
N SER A 27 -26.64 31.22 26.00
CA SER A 27 -25.81 30.56 27.02
C SER A 27 -25.64 29.07 26.72
N GLN A 28 -26.71 28.37 26.38
CA GLN A 28 -26.66 26.94 26.02
C GLN A 28 -25.82 26.69 24.77
N LEU A 29 -26.04 27.47 23.70
CA LEU A 29 -25.26 27.36 22.46
C LEU A 29 -23.77 27.63 22.69
N LYS A 30 -23.39 28.52 23.61
CA LYS A 30 -21.99 28.76 23.95
C LYS A 30 -21.36 27.57 24.65
N GLU A 31 -22.08 26.93 25.57
CA GLU A 31 -21.63 25.73 26.26
C GLU A 31 -21.49 24.56 25.29
N GLU A 32 -22.48 24.32 24.44
CA GLU A 32 -22.44 23.28 23.41
C GLU A 32 -21.31 23.51 22.41
N ASN A 33 -21.11 24.75 21.95
CA ASN A 33 -19.99 25.08 21.07
C ASN A 33 -18.64 24.85 21.75
N GLY A 34 -18.52 25.12 23.05
CA GLY A 34 -17.32 24.81 23.83
C GLY A 34 -17.03 23.31 23.85
N ARG A 35 -18.03 22.49 24.20
CA ARG A 35 -17.90 21.03 24.21
C ARG A 35 -17.54 20.48 22.83
N LEU A 36 -18.20 20.96 21.78
CA LEU A 36 -17.91 20.54 20.40
C LEU A 36 -16.49 20.93 19.97
N LEU A 37 -15.98 22.08 20.41
CA LEU A 37 -14.60 22.48 20.10
C LEU A 37 -13.58 21.52 20.73
N ASP A 38 -13.84 21.10 21.96
CA ASP A 38 -13.00 20.13 22.67
C ASP A 38 -13.06 18.75 21.98
N GLU A 39 -14.26 18.27 21.66
CA GLU A 39 -14.46 17.00 20.91
C GLU A 39 -13.75 17.02 19.56
N VAL A 40 -13.83 18.12 18.81
CA VAL A 40 -13.14 18.27 17.52
C VAL A 40 -11.62 18.29 17.70
N SER A 41 -11.13 18.90 18.78
CA SER A 41 -9.69 18.95 19.06
C SER A 41 -9.14 17.56 19.40
N GLU A 42 -9.88 16.80 20.20
CA GLU A 42 -9.54 15.41 20.53
C GLU A 42 -9.59 14.49 19.29
N ALA A 43 -10.65 14.58 18.49
CA ALA A 43 -10.75 13.81 17.26
C ALA A 43 -9.60 14.10 16.29
N LYS A 44 -9.17 15.36 16.16
CA LYS A 44 -8.01 15.74 15.35
C LYS A 44 -6.72 15.14 15.88
N ARG A 45 -6.53 15.14 17.20
CA ARG A 45 -5.36 14.53 17.86
C ARG A 45 -5.31 13.03 17.59
N GLU A 46 -6.43 12.33 17.75
CA GLU A 46 -6.50 10.90 17.46
C GLU A 46 -6.22 10.56 16.00
N VAL A 47 -6.75 11.35 15.07
CA VAL A 47 -6.48 11.14 13.63
C VAL A 47 -4.99 11.32 13.35
N ALA A 48 -4.37 12.37 13.87
CA ALA A 48 -2.95 12.61 13.70
C ALA A 48 -2.09 11.45 14.26
N GLU A 49 -2.40 10.97 15.46
CA GLU A 49 -1.71 9.84 16.08
C GLU A 49 -1.90 8.54 15.27
N LYS A 50 -3.11 8.29 14.75
CA LYS A 50 -3.38 7.12 13.90
C LYS A 50 -2.63 7.22 12.58
N GLU A 51 -2.60 8.39 11.93
CA GLU A 51 -1.87 8.62 10.68
C GLU A 51 -0.36 8.44 10.87
N GLU A 52 0.20 8.89 11.99
CA GLU A 52 1.62 8.72 12.32
C GLU A 52 1.97 7.24 12.56
N THR A 53 1.15 6.52 13.31
CA THR A 53 1.45 5.15 13.74
C THR A 53 1.05 4.06 12.73
N PHE A 54 0.09 4.35 11.84
CA PHE A 54 -0.48 3.35 10.94
C PHE A 54 0.54 2.75 9.96
N PRO A 55 1.42 3.53 9.27
CA PRO A 55 2.37 2.97 8.33
C PRO A 55 3.32 1.95 8.98
N GLY A 56 3.82 2.26 10.18
CA GLY A 56 4.68 1.34 10.94
C GLY A 56 3.95 0.06 11.35
N ARG A 57 2.70 0.17 11.80
CA ARG A 57 1.86 -1.01 12.13
C ARG A 57 1.53 -1.85 10.90
N ALA A 58 1.25 -1.22 9.76
CA ALA A 58 0.99 -1.93 8.51
C ALA A 58 2.23 -2.71 8.04
N ALA A 59 3.42 -2.10 8.13
CA ALA A 59 4.68 -2.78 7.81
C ALA A 59 4.94 -3.98 8.73
N ALA A 60 4.80 -3.80 10.05
CA ALA A 60 4.95 -4.88 11.02
C ALA A 60 3.96 -6.03 10.75
N TRP A 61 2.70 -5.71 10.46
CA TRP A 61 1.70 -6.72 10.12
C TRP A 61 2.07 -7.51 8.87
N VAL A 62 2.53 -6.86 7.80
CA VAL A 62 2.98 -7.55 6.58
C VAL A 62 4.17 -8.48 6.88
N GLU A 63 5.11 -8.02 7.71
CA GLU A 63 6.29 -8.81 8.08
C GLU A 63 5.92 -10.09 8.85
N GLU A 64 4.95 -9.99 9.77
CA GLU A 64 4.43 -11.13 10.54
C GLU A 64 3.58 -12.08 9.69
N ASN A 65 2.94 -11.57 8.63
CA ASN A 65 1.94 -12.30 7.84
C ASN A 65 2.39 -12.61 6.40
N LYS A 66 3.71 -12.61 6.12
CA LYS A 66 4.27 -12.84 4.77
C LYS A 66 3.70 -14.08 4.07
N ALA A 67 3.54 -15.18 4.80
CA ALA A 67 3.04 -16.43 4.24
C ALA A 67 1.56 -16.31 3.81
N GLU A 68 0.73 -15.63 4.61
CA GLU A 68 -0.67 -15.39 4.28
C GLU A 68 -0.78 -14.40 3.11
N ALA A 69 -0.01 -13.31 3.15
CA ALA A 69 0.06 -12.35 2.06
C ALA A 69 0.45 -13.03 0.74
N ALA A 70 1.46 -13.92 0.75
CA ALA A 70 1.86 -14.70 -0.42
C ALA A 70 0.74 -15.61 -0.93
N ARG A 71 -0.02 -16.27 -0.04
CA ARG A 71 -1.17 -17.09 -0.44
C ARG A 71 -2.28 -16.26 -1.09
N VAL A 72 -2.60 -15.10 -0.52
CA VAL A 72 -3.61 -14.19 -1.09
C VAL A 72 -3.16 -13.67 -2.45
N MET A 73 -1.89 -13.24 -2.57
CA MET A 73 -1.32 -12.75 -3.82
C MET A 73 -1.28 -13.82 -4.92
N THR A 74 -1.16 -15.10 -4.55
CA THR A 74 -1.05 -16.22 -5.50
C THR A 74 -2.32 -17.09 -5.60
N ALA A 75 -3.45 -16.62 -5.06
CA ALA A 75 -4.68 -17.41 -4.98
C ALA A 75 -5.27 -17.75 -6.37
N THR A 76 -5.16 -16.85 -7.33
CA THR A 76 -5.62 -17.04 -8.72
C THR A 76 -4.60 -16.46 -9.70
N PRO A 77 -4.60 -16.91 -10.98
CA PRO A 77 -3.75 -16.31 -12.01
C PRO A 77 -3.96 -14.80 -12.16
N GLU A 78 -5.20 -14.34 -12.05
CA GLU A 78 -5.57 -12.92 -12.18
C GLU A 78 -5.00 -12.09 -11.02
N THR A 79 -5.23 -12.51 -9.78
CA THR A 79 -4.70 -11.83 -8.59
C THR A 79 -3.17 -11.89 -8.54
N THR A 80 -2.59 -12.98 -9.01
CA THR A 80 -1.14 -13.11 -9.19
C THR A 80 -0.63 -12.06 -10.17
N MET A 81 -1.27 -11.93 -11.33
CA MET A 81 -0.87 -10.96 -12.35
C MET A 81 -1.01 -9.52 -11.85
N GLU A 82 -2.07 -9.20 -11.12
CA GLU A 82 -2.22 -7.90 -10.47
C GLU A 82 -1.12 -7.61 -9.47
N SER A 83 -0.77 -8.60 -8.63
CA SER A 83 0.35 -8.52 -7.69
C SER A 83 1.68 -8.25 -8.40
N PHE A 84 1.97 -8.96 -9.49
CA PHE A 84 3.16 -8.71 -10.30
C PHE A 84 3.16 -7.31 -10.92
N ARG A 85 2.01 -6.80 -11.40
CA ARG A 85 1.91 -5.43 -11.93
C ARG A 85 2.30 -4.38 -10.88
N LEU A 86 1.96 -4.60 -9.61
CA LEU A 86 2.38 -3.73 -8.50
C LEU A 86 3.90 -3.81 -8.30
N LEU A 87 4.47 -5.02 -8.28
CA LEU A 87 5.93 -5.21 -8.18
C LEU A 87 6.69 -4.57 -9.36
N TYR A 88 6.10 -4.55 -10.55
CA TYR A 88 6.66 -3.85 -11.71
C TYR A 88 6.58 -2.33 -11.59
N ARG A 89 5.86 -1.75 -10.63
CA ARG A 89 5.86 -0.30 -10.37
C ARG A 89 6.91 0.08 -9.33
N GLU A 90 7.09 -0.75 -8.31
CA GLU A 90 8.06 -0.55 -7.24
C GLU A 90 9.51 -0.69 -7.72
N PRO A 91 10.44 0.24 -7.38
CA PRO A 91 11.82 0.19 -7.84
C PRO A 91 12.56 -1.11 -7.46
N GLU A 92 12.42 -1.55 -6.22
CA GLU A 92 13.01 -2.80 -5.71
C GLU A 92 12.36 -4.02 -6.35
N GLY A 93 11.05 -3.98 -6.57
CA GLY A 93 10.31 -5.04 -7.27
C GLY A 93 10.81 -5.24 -8.70
N LYS A 94 11.00 -4.16 -9.46
CA LYS A 94 11.60 -4.21 -10.82
C LYS A 94 12.99 -4.84 -10.82
N LYS A 95 13.86 -4.45 -9.88
CA LYS A 95 15.22 -5.01 -9.76
C LYS A 95 15.16 -6.51 -9.50
N MET A 96 14.31 -6.94 -8.58
CA MET A 96 14.14 -8.35 -8.24
C MET A 96 13.62 -9.17 -9.42
N ILE A 97 12.54 -8.71 -10.07
CA ILE A 97 11.98 -9.39 -11.25
C ILE A 97 13.04 -9.53 -12.35
N THR A 98 13.83 -8.48 -12.59
CA THR A 98 14.91 -8.51 -13.60
C THR A 98 15.99 -9.53 -13.25
N ALA A 99 16.39 -9.61 -11.98
CA ALA A 99 17.37 -10.59 -11.51
C ALA A 99 16.86 -12.03 -11.70
N ILE A 100 15.60 -12.30 -11.34
CA ILE A 100 14.96 -13.61 -11.51
C ILE A 100 14.88 -14.00 -12.99
N GLY A 101 14.42 -13.10 -13.85
CA GLY A 101 14.34 -13.33 -15.30
C GLY A 101 15.72 -13.58 -15.91
N SER A 102 16.73 -12.81 -15.50
CA SER A 102 18.11 -12.98 -15.96
C SER A 102 18.69 -14.32 -15.54
N PHE A 103 18.42 -14.77 -14.31
CA PHE A 103 18.82 -16.09 -13.82
C PHE A 103 18.16 -17.21 -14.64
N GLY A 104 16.85 -17.14 -14.88
CA GLY A 104 16.13 -18.11 -15.71
C GLY A 104 16.68 -18.20 -17.13
N PHE A 105 16.96 -17.05 -17.76
CA PHE A 105 17.55 -16.97 -19.09
C PHE A 105 18.96 -17.58 -19.16
N LYS A 106 19.84 -17.23 -18.22
CA LYS A 106 21.20 -17.79 -18.16
C LYS A 106 21.19 -19.30 -17.93
N SER A 107 20.31 -19.77 -17.04
CA SER A 107 20.15 -21.20 -16.73
C SER A 107 19.63 -21.99 -17.93
N GLY A 108 18.66 -21.46 -18.66
CA GLY A 108 18.16 -22.05 -19.91
C GLY A 108 19.26 -22.15 -20.97
N GLN A 109 19.95 -21.04 -21.25
CA GLN A 109 21.04 -21.03 -22.23
C GLN A 109 22.16 -22.02 -21.92
N LYS A 110 22.54 -22.18 -20.64
CA LYS A 110 23.57 -23.16 -20.26
C LYS A 110 23.10 -24.58 -20.57
N LYS A 111 21.85 -24.93 -20.23
CA LYS A 111 21.26 -26.25 -20.53
C LYS A 111 21.21 -26.53 -22.04
N ASP A 112 20.75 -25.55 -22.83
CA ASP A 112 20.64 -25.70 -24.29
C ASP A 112 22.01 -25.85 -24.96
N LYS A 113 23.02 -25.10 -24.48
CA LYS A 113 24.41 -25.23 -24.97
C LYS A 113 24.98 -26.59 -24.61
N ILE A 114 24.79 -27.08 -23.38
CA ILE A 114 25.24 -28.42 -22.97
C ILE A 114 24.62 -29.49 -23.87
N ALA A 115 23.31 -29.44 -24.09
CA ALA A 115 22.61 -30.39 -24.95
C ALA A 115 23.15 -30.35 -26.39
N SER A 116 23.35 -29.15 -26.94
CA SER A 116 23.88 -28.96 -28.30
C SER A 116 25.30 -29.51 -28.43
N HIS A 117 26.18 -29.20 -27.47
CA HIS A 117 27.56 -29.70 -27.48
C HIS A 117 27.61 -31.23 -27.36
N GLN A 118 26.74 -31.83 -26.53
CA GLN A 118 26.64 -33.29 -26.43
C GLN A 118 26.22 -33.95 -27.75
N VAL A 119 25.28 -33.34 -28.49
CA VAL A 119 24.86 -33.85 -29.81
C VAL A 119 26.00 -33.71 -30.83
N LEU A 120 26.74 -32.60 -30.81
CA LEU A 120 27.86 -32.38 -31.72
C LEU A 120 29.01 -33.34 -31.45
N LEU A 121 29.38 -33.56 -30.18
CA LEU A 121 30.39 -34.56 -29.80
C LEU A 121 30.06 -35.98 -30.26
N ARG A 122 28.76 -36.35 -30.27
CA ARG A 122 28.33 -37.66 -30.77
C ARG A 122 28.45 -37.79 -32.28
N ARG A 123 28.34 -36.69 -33.02
CA ARG A 123 28.40 -36.66 -34.50
C ARG A 123 29.82 -36.48 -35.01
N ASP A 124 30.63 -35.70 -34.30
CA ASP A 124 32.02 -35.41 -34.60
C ASP A 124 32.85 -35.56 -33.31
N PRO A 125 33.57 -36.69 -33.14
CA PRO A 125 34.40 -36.92 -31.96
C PRO A 125 35.53 -35.91 -31.76
N ASN A 126 35.93 -35.19 -32.82
CA ASN A 126 36.95 -34.14 -32.75
C ASN A 126 36.33 -32.74 -32.57
N PHE A 127 35.03 -32.67 -32.31
CA PHE A 127 34.33 -31.41 -32.07
C PHE A 127 34.97 -30.62 -30.93
N SER A 128 35.15 -29.31 -31.17
CA SER A 128 35.39 -28.33 -30.12
C SER A 128 34.51 -27.11 -30.38
N ALA A 129 34.12 -26.40 -29.31
CA ALA A 129 33.33 -25.18 -29.46
C ALA A 129 34.06 -24.15 -30.34
N ALA A 130 35.38 -24.00 -30.14
CA ALA A 130 36.23 -23.07 -30.88
C ALA A 130 36.30 -23.40 -32.39
N SER A 131 36.44 -24.67 -32.77
CA SER A 131 36.53 -25.07 -34.18
C SER A 131 35.23 -24.82 -34.96
N TYR A 132 34.09 -24.81 -34.26
CA TYR A 132 32.78 -24.50 -34.84
C TYR A 132 32.35 -23.04 -34.62
N GLY A 133 33.21 -22.19 -34.03
CA GLY A 133 32.88 -20.79 -33.74
C GLY A 133 31.75 -20.61 -32.70
N LEU A 134 31.48 -21.64 -31.89
CA LEU A 134 30.46 -21.61 -30.85
C LEU A 134 31.01 -20.99 -29.57
N ALA A 135 30.15 -20.26 -28.86
CA ALA A 135 30.48 -19.75 -27.54
C ALA A 135 30.72 -20.92 -26.56
N PRO A 136 31.74 -20.85 -25.69
CA PRO A 136 31.96 -21.88 -24.68
C PRO A 136 30.77 -21.97 -23.72
N ILE A 137 30.61 -23.15 -23.11
CA ILE A 137 29.67 -23.35 -22.02
C ILE A 137 30.27 -22.66 -20.79
N PRO A 138 29.54 -21.74 -20.13
CA PRO A 138 30.02 -21.13 -18.89
C PRO A 138 30.31 -22.20 -17.84
N GLU A 139 31.49 -22.13 -17.22
CA GLU A 139 31.89 -23.08 -16.16
C GLU A 139 30.99 -22.90 -14.93
N GLU A 140 30.87 -21.66 -14.45
CA GLU A 140 30.03 -21.31 -13.30
C GLU A 140 28.55 -21.60 -13.54
N GLU A 141 27.89 -22.16 -12.53
CA GLU A 141 26.43 -22.25 -12.51
C GLU A 141 25.82 -20.88 -12.22
N PRO A 142 24.77 -20.46 -12.95
CA PRO A 142 24.04 -19.27 -12.56
C PRO A 142 23.57 -19.40 -11.12
N THR A 143 23.92 -18.44 -10.27
CA THR A 143 23.45 -18.41 -8.89
C THR A 143 22.03 -17.85 -8.84
N PRO A 144 21.08 -18.52 -8.18
CA PRO A 144 19.75 -17.96 -7.99
C PRO A 144 19.82 -16.68 -7.14
N PRO A 145 18.99 -15.67 -7.42
CA PRO A 145 18.96 -14.43 -6.64
C PRO A 145 18.28 -14.58 -5.27
N PHE A 146 17.83 -15.79 -4.94
CA PHE A 146 17.20 -16.16 -3.67
C PHE A 146 17.72 -17.55 -3.24
N PRO A 147 17.73 -17.86 -1.94
CA PRO A 147 18.04 -19.19 -1.47
C PRO A 147 17.02 -20.21 -2.01
N LEU A 148 17.54 -21.35 -2.46
CA LEU A 148 16.73 -22.52 -2.77
C LEU A 148 16.83 -23.41 -1.53
N ASP A 149 15.76 -23.47 -0.74
CA ASP A 149 15.62 -24.43 0.37
C ASP A 149 15.51 -25.87 -0.17
#